data_AF-A0AAV2JTU7-F1
#
_entry.id   AF-A0AAV2JTU7-F1
#
_cell.length_a   1.000
_cell.length_b   1.000
_cell.length_c   1.000
_cell.angle_alpha   90.00
_cell.angle_beta   90.00
_cell.angle_gamma   90.00
#
_symmetry.space_group_name_H-M   'P 1'
#
loop_
_entity.id
_entity.type
_entity.pdbx_description
1 polymer ?
#
loop_
_entity_poly.entity_id
_entity_poly.type
_entity_poly.pdbx_seq_one_letter_code
_entity_poly.pdbx_strand_id
1 'polypeptide(L)'
;MVWAHNMSFPAVTFCNKNVFRVSSLTREDLYHSGYWMDLLYPNHTVMERSLAILKDSHKKGLVNLLDFNKYSPPTGYRVNTTEMMGRLGHQLEDMLLECKFRGETCTHKNFTPIYTRYGKCYTFNSGQDGNPLLTTLKGGTGNGLEIMLDIQQDEYLPVWGETDETSYEAGIKVQLHSQSEPAFLHELGFGVAPGFQTFVSTQEQRLLYLPPPWGDCKSTPIDSEFFTTYSITGCRIDCETRYLLENCNCRMVHMPGTSTVCTPEQYKDCADPALDFLVEKDNDYCVCETPCNMTRYGKELSMVKIPSKASAKYLAKKFNKTEQYIGDNILVLDIFFEALNYEKIEQKKAYEIAGLLGDIGGQMGLFIGASVLTILEIFDYLYEVFKDKLLGSVLRKKRPQRCQSDNLSTCDTLRSHSDSLGFTPNMLPRHPTLGNFEEFAC
;
A
#
# COMPACT_ATOMS: atom_id res chain seq x y z
N MET A 1 -4.32 -13.50 16.21
CA MET A 1 -5.61 -13.55 15.47
C MET A 1 -6.69 -12.94 16.36
N VAL A 2 -7.31 -11.84 15.96
CA VAL A 2 -8.34 -11.13 16.74
C VAL A 2 -9.69 -11.31 16.03
N TRP A 3 -10.74 -11.65 16.78
CA TRP A 3 -12.09 -11.80 16.23
C TRP A 3 -12.77 -10.44 16.09
N ALA A 4 -13.27 -10.11 14.90
CA ALA A 4 -13.98 -8.87 14.63
C ALA A 4 -15.47 -9.17 14.41
N HIS A 5 -16.34 -8.42 15.09
CA HIS A 5 -17.79 -8.56 14.90
C HIS A 5 -18.28 -7.98 13.57
N ASN A 6 -17.51 -7.07 12.97
CA ASN A 6 -17.82 -6.39 11.72
C ASN A 6 -16.52 -6.02 11.00
N MET A 7 -16.37 -6.42 9.74
CA MET A 7 -15.20 -6.09 8.91
C MET A 7 -15.64 -5.40 7.63
N SER A 8 -14.91 -4.35 7.25
CA SER A 8 -15.08 -3.68 5.95
C SER A 8 -14.69 -4.62 4.84
N PHE A 9 -15.59 -4.81 3.87
CA PHE A 9 -15.26 -5.55 2.66
C PHE A 9 -14.22 -4.76 1.84
N PRO A 10 -13.24 -5.40 1.19
CA PRO A 10 -12.27 -4.69 0.35
C PRO A 10 -12.95 -4.01 -0.85
N ALA A 11 -12.21 -3.11 -1.51
CA ALA A 11 -12.52 -2.72 -2.87
C ALA A 11 -12.09 -3.85 -3.81
N VAL A 12 -12.97 -4.22 -4.75
CA VAL A 12 -12.69 -5.24 -5.76
C VAL A 12 -12.66 -4.56 -7.11
N THR A 13 -11.45 -4.36 -7.65
CA THR A 13 -11.29 -3.83 -9.00
C THR A 13 -11.01 -4.96 -9.96
N PHE A 14 -11.69 -4.96 -11.10
CA PHE A 14 -11.36 -5.85 -12.20
C PHE A 14 -11.43 -5.15 -13.55
N CYS A 15 -10.66 -5.68 -14.51
CA CYS A 15 -10.64 -5.26 -15.90
C CYS A 15 -10.70 -6.48 -16.80
N ASN A 16 -11.36 -6.34 -17.95
CA ASN A 16 -11.15 -7.26 -19.06
C ASN A 16 -9.71 -7.12 -19.56
N LYS A 17 -9.06 -8.23 -19.97
CA LYS A 17 -7.72 -8.17 -20.56
C LYS A 17 -7.73 -7.49 -21.94
N ASN A 18 -8.87 -7.53 -22.63
CA ASN A 18 -9.06 -6.80 -23.86
C ASN A 18 -9.44 -5.34 -23.59
N VAL A 19 -8.71 -4.42 -24.21
CA VAL A 19 -8.87 -2.97 -24.02
C VAL A 19 -10.08 -2.43 -24.81
N PHE A 20 -10.30 -2.92 -26.03
CA PHE A 20 -11.28 -2.36 -26.97
C PHE A 20 -12.20 -3.42 -27.59
N ARG A 21 -13.50 -3.12 -27.64
CA ARG A 21 -14.49 -3.94 -28.34
C ARG A 21 -14.46 -3.66 -29.83
N VAL A 22 -14.31 -4.72 -30.62
CA VAL A 22 -14.23 -4.61 -32.08
C VAL A 22 -15.51 -4.04 -32.70
N SER A 23 -16.70 -4.41 -32.21
CA SER A 23 -17.96 -3.93 -32.77
C SER A 23 -18.22 -2.44 -32.56
N SER A 24 -17.57 -1.83 -31.56
CA SER A 24 -17.72 -0.41 -31.23
C SER A 24 -16.77 0.50 -32.02
N LEU A 25 -15.78 -0.08 -32.72
CA LEU A 25 -14.81 0.66 -33.51
C LEU A 25 -15.46 1.29 -34.74
N THR A 26 -15.16 2.55 -34.97
CA THR A 26 -15.54 3.27 -36.18
C THR A 26 -14.36 3.42 -37.13
N ARG A 27 -14.64 3.78 -38.39
CA ARG A 27 -13.58 4.09 -39.37
C ARG A 27 -12.71 5.28 -38.91
N GLU A 28 -13.32 6.25 -38.23
CA GLU A 28 -12.63 7.41 -37.68
C GLU A 28 -11.68 7.02 -36.54
N ASP A 29 -12.14 6.17 -35.61
CA ASP A 29 -11.29 5.63 -34.54
C ASP A 29 -10.07 4.92 -35.13
N LEU A 30 -10.28 4.03 -36.11
CA LEU A 30 -9.20 3.28 -36.75
C LEU A 30 -8.24 4.18 -37.53
N TYR A 31 -8.73 5.24 -38.17
CA TYR A 31 -7.87 6.15 -38.91
C TYR A 31 -6.88 6.86 -37.98
N HIS A 32 -7.31 7.32 -36.81
CA HIS A 32 -6.46 8.08 -35.89
C HIS A 32 -5.72 7.24 -34.84
N SER A 33 -6.26 6.08 -34.47
CA SER A 33 -5.70 5.22 -33.42
C SER A 33 -5.21 3.86 -33.92
N GLY A 34 -5.40 3.55 -35.20
CA GLY A 34 -4.97 2.27 -35.78
C GLY A 34 -3.46 2.07 -35.76
N TYR A 35 -2.66 3.14 -35.80
CA TYR A 35 -1.20 3.04 -35.59
C TYR A 35 -0.86 2.65 -34.15
N TRP A 36 -1.54 3.23 -33.17
CA TRP A 36 -1.38 2.89 -31.75
C TRP A 36 -1.80 1.43 -31.47
N MET A 37 -2.93 0.99 -32.03
CA MET A 37 -3.43 -0.39 -31.90
C MET A 37 -2.67 -1.43 -32.75
N ASP A 38 -1.55 -1.05 -33.38
CA ASP A 38 -0.76 -1.91 -34.29
C ASP A 38 -1.56 -2.53 -35.46
N LEU A 39 -2.62 -1.85 -35.88
CA LEU A 39 -3.43 -2.21 -37.04
C LEU A 39 -2.83 -1.68 -38.34
N LEU A 40 -2.26 -0.48 -38.26
CA LEU A 40 -1.83 0.34 -39.38
C LEU A 40 -0.37 0.77 -39.20
N TYR A 41 0.31 0.98 -40.33
CA TYR A 41 1.55 1.74 -40.36
C TYR A 41 1.28 3.26 -40.21
N PRO A 42 2.30 4.08 -39.90
CA PRO A 42 2.15 5.54 -39.81
C PRO A 42 1.57 6.20 -41.08
N ASN A 43 1.76 5.58 -42.23
CA ASN A 43 1.21 6.03 -43.52
C ASN A 43 -0.26 5.59 -43.75
N HIS A 44 -0.95 5.11 -42.72
CA HIS A 44 -2.34 4.63 -42.74
C HIS A 44 -2.55 3.41 -43.66
N THR A 45 -1.49 2.68 -44.00
CA THR A 45 -1.61 1.40 -44.72
C THR A 45 -1.82 0.26 -43.73
N VAL A 46 -2.71 -0.67 -44.07
CA VAL A 46 -2.99 -1.83 -43.24
C VAL A 46 -1.80 -2.78 -43.27
N MET A 47 -1.40 -3.30 -42.11
CA MET A 47 -0.34 -4.30 -42.05
C MET A 47 -0.78 -5.61 -42.75
N GLU A 48 0.06 -6.19 -43.60
CA GLU A 48 -0.35 -7.36 -44.39
C GLU A 48 -0.65 -8.59 -43.52
N ARG A 49 0.11 -8.76 -42.43
CA ARG A 49 -0.12 -9.81 -41.43
C ARG A 49 -1.48 -9.66 -40.73
N SER A 50 -1.87 -8.43 -40.40
CA SER A 50 -3.14 -8.17 -39.74
C SER A 50 -4.32 -8.53 -40.65
N LEU A 51 -4.20 -8.17 -41.93
CA LEU A 51 -5.23 -8.40 -42.94
C LEU A 51 -5.46 -9.88 -43.27
N ALA A 52 -4.43 -10.73 -43.20
CA ALA A 52 -4.58 -12.18 -43.35
C ALA A 52 -5.41 -12.80 -42.22
N ILE A 53 -5.08 -12.46 -40.96
CA ILE A 53 -5.77 -12.96 -39.76
C ILE A 53 -7.23 -12.47 -39.70
N LEU A 54 -7.50 -11.24 -40.16
CA LEU A 54 -8.86 -10.69 -40.21
C LEU A 54 -9.79 -11.42 -41.19
N LYS A 55 -9.24 -11.87 -42.31
CA LYS A 55 -9.99 -12.63 -43.32
C LYS A 55 -10.40 -14.01 -42.79
N ASP A 56 -9.52 -14.64 -42.02
CA ASP A 56 -9.74 -15.97 -41.44
C ASP A 56 -10.65 -15.94 -40.20
N SER A 57 -10.57 -14.89 -39.39
CA SER A 57 -11.39 -14.72 -38.17
C SER A 57 -12.86 -14.34 -38.43
N HIS A 58 -13.33 -14.34 -39.68
CA HIS A 58 -14.68 -13.96 -40.09
C HIS A 58 -15.12 -12.53 -39.70
N LYS A 59 -14.20 -11.65 -39.28
CA LYS A 59 -14.48 -10.24 -38.91
C LYS A 59 -14.55 -9.32 -40.15
N LYS A 60 -15.42 -9.67 -41.11
CA LYS A 60 -15.60 -8.91 -42.37
C LYS A 60 -15.94 -7.43 -42.15
N GLY A 61 -16.66 -7.12 -41.06
CA GLY A 61 -16.97 -5.75 -40.68
C GLY A 61 -15.71 -4.90 -40.43
N LEU A 62 -14.74 -5.45 -39.71
CA LEU A 62 -13.49 -4.74 -39.40
C LEU A 62 -12.63 -4.51 -40.66
N VAL A 63 -12.56 -5.50 -41.56
CA VAL A 63 -11.87 -5.35 -42.86
C VAL A 63 -12.45 -4.20 -43.68
N ASN A 64 -13.78 -4.05 -43.69
CA ASN A 64 -14.44 -2.94 -44.40
C ASN A 64 -14.16 -1.57 -43.76
N LEU A 65 -13.95 -1.52 -42.44
CA LEU A 65 -13.62 -0.28 -41.76
C LEU A 65 -12.18 0.17 -42.06
N LEU A 66 -11.27 -0.77 -42.30
CA LEU A 66 -9.86 -0.52 -42.64
C LEU A 66 -9.62 -0.07 -44.10
N ASP A 67 -10.66 0.00 -44.94
CA ASP A 67 -10.56 0.57 -46.28
C ASP A 67 -10.70 2.10 -46.23
N PHE A 68 -9.56 2.80 -46.40
CA PHE A 68 -9.48 4.26 -46.37
C PHE A 68 -9.43 4.91 -47.77
N ASN A 69 -9.55 4.16 -48.87
CA ASN A 69 -9.37 4.69 -50.24
C ASN A 69 -10.31 5.86 -50.60
N LYS A 70 -11.44 5.99 -49.90
CA LYS A 70 -12.44 7.07 -50.09
C LYS A 70 -12.72 7.85 -48.81
N TYR A 71 -11.88 7.68 -47.79
CA TYR A 71 -12.07 8.34 -46.50
C TYR A 71 -11.14 9.55 -46.41
N SER A 72 -11.73 10.70 -46.10
CA SER A 72 -10.98 11.91 -45.72
C SER A 72 -11.45 12.30 -44.33
N PRO A 73 -10.55 12.43 -43.35
CA PRO A 73 -10.93 12.86 -42.01
C PRO A 73 -11.48 14.30 -42.05
N PRO A 74 -12.41 14.65 -41.15
CA PRO A 74 -12.88 16.03 -41.01
C PRO A 74 -11.72 16.97 -40.68
N THR A 75 -11.66 18.13 -41.34
CA THR A 75 -10.63 19.14 -41.05
C THR A 75 -10.73 19.62 -39.60
N GLY A 76 -9.67 19.41 -38.82
CA GLY A 76 -9.60 19.86 -37.43
C GLY A 76 -10.15 18.89 -36.39
N TYR A 77 -10.49 17.66 -36.76
CA TYR A 77 -10.86 16.63 -35.79
C TYR A 77 -9.67 16.32 -34.86
N ARG A 78 -9.95 16.27 -33.54
CA ARG A 78 -8.99 15.89 -32.51
C ARG A 78 -9.59 14.76 -31.70
N VAL A 79 -8.89 13.64 -31.64
CA VAL A 79 -9.30 12.49 -30.84
C VAL A 79 -9.23 12.86 -29.36
N ASN A 80 -10.34 12.69 -28.66
CA ASN A 80 -10.34 12.70 -27.20
C ASN A 80 -10.12 11.27 -26.70
N THR A 81 -8.87 10.92 -26.37
CA THR A 81 -8.49 9.57 -25.96
C THR A 81 -9.30 9.05 -24.77
N THR A 82 -9.70 9.93 -23.84
CA THR A 82 -10.54 9.54 -22.68
C THR A 82 -11.95 9.15 -23.11
N GLU A 83 -12.58 9.91 -24.00
CA GLU A 83 -13.90 9.56 -24.54
C GLU A 83 -13.82 8.27 -25.34
N MET A 84 -12.80 8.15 -26.18
CA MET A 84 -12.55 6.97 -27.00
C MET A 84 -12.40 5.72 -26.14
N MET A 85 -11.54 5.73 -25.11
CA MET A 85 -11.38 4.61 -24.18
C MET A 85 -12.67 4.30 -23.42
N GLY A 86 -13.43 5.33 -23.01
CA GLY A 86 -14.70 5.16 -22.29
C GLY A 86 -15.80 4.49 -23.13
N ARG A 87 -15.86 4.81 -24.42
CA ARG A 87 -16.84 4.29 -25.39
C ARG A 87 -16.43 2.91 -25.92
N LEU A 88 -15.17 2.75 -26.32
CA LEU A 88 -14.66 1.52 -26.93
C LEU A 88 -14.42 0.40 -25.92
N GLY A 89 -14.21 0.74 -24.65
CA GLY A 89 -14.04 -0.24 -23.58
C GLY A 89 -15.27 -1.14 -23.40
N HIS A 90 -15.06 -2.29 -22.77
CA HIS A 90 -16.16 -3.19 -22.41
C HIS A 90 -17.11 -2.51 -21.41
N GLN A 91 -18.41 -2.67 -21.63
CA GLN A 91 -19.45 -2.09 -20.78
C GLN A 91 -19.90 -3.12 -19.75
N LEU A 92 -19.91 -2.74 -18.48
CA LEU A 92 -20.27 -3.65 -17.39
C LEU A 92 -21.72 -4.11 -17.47
N GLU A 93 -22.60 -3.29 -18.06
CA GLU A 93 -23.99 -3.63 -18.33
C GLU A 93 -24.14 -4.89 -19.18
N ASP A 94 -23.20 -5.09 -20.12
CA ASP A 94 -23.19 -6.23 -21.04
C ASP A 94 -22.40 -7.41 -20.46
N MET A 95 -21.34 -7.14 -19.69
CA MET A 95 -20.50 -8.18 -19.09
C MET A 95 -21.13 -8.82 -17.84
N LEU A 96 -21.83 -8.04 -17.01
CA LEU A 96 -22.35 -8.49 -15.72
C LEU A 96 -23.68 -9.22 -15.88
N LEU A 97 -23.62 -10.55 -15.87
CA LEU A 97 -24.79 -11.41 -16.00
C LEU A 97 -25.56 -11.53 -14.68
N GLU A 98 -24.84 -11.79 -13.59
CA GLU A 98 -25.41 -11.89 -12.23
C GLU A 98 -24.45 -11.28 -11.21
N CYS A 99 -25.01 -10.68 -10.16
CA CYS A 99 -24.24 -10.09 -9.07
C CYS A 99 -25.00 -10.25 -7.76
N LYS A 100 -24.34 -10.78 -6.73
CA LYS A 100 -24.86 -10.86 -5.38
C LYS A 100 -23.80 -10.42 -4.38
N PHE A 101 -24.21 -9.63 -3.39
CA PHE A 101 -23.41 -9.30 -2.23
C PHE A 101 -24.18 -9.67 -0.97
N ARG A 102 -23.64 -10.58 -0.15
CA ARG A 102 -24.33 -11.10 1.05
C ARG A 102 -25.74 -11.63 0.77
N GLY A 103 -25.94 -12.22 -0.41
CA GLY A 103 -27.22 -12.74 -0.89
C GLY A 103 -28.17 -11.69 -1.47
N GLU A 104 -27.87 -10.40 -1.35
CA GLU A 104 -28.65 -9.33 -1.98
C GLU A 104 -28.18 -9.10 -3.42
N THR A 105 -29.12 -8.88 -4.34
CA THR A 105 -28.80 -8.64 -5.75
C THR A 105 -28.16 -7.28 -5.96
N CYS A 106 -27.00 -7.24 -6.62
CA CYS A 106 -26.35 -6.01 -7.07
C CYS A 106 -26.46 -5.82 -8.57
N THR A 107 -26.13 -4.63 -9.05
CA THR A 107 -26.18 -4.26 -10.48
C THR A 107 -24.91 -3.54 -10.90
N HIS A 108 -24.74 -3.28 -12.20
CA HIS A 108 -23.62 -2.51 -12.74
C HIS A 108 -23.45 -1.13 -12.07
N LYS A 109 -24.53 -0.52 -11.57
CA LYS A 109 -24.51 0.78 -10.89
C LYS A 109 -23.77 0.77 -9.55
N ASN A 110 -23.55 -0.41 -8.96
CA ASN A 110 -22.80 -0.57 -7.72
C ASN A 110 -21.28 -0.58 -7.95
N PHE A 111 -20.84 -0.44 -9.20
CA PHE A 111 -19.43 -0.43 -9.58
C PHE A 111 -19.06 0.95 -10.13
N THR A 112 -17.98 1.52 -9.61
CA THR A 112 -17.44 2.78 -10.11
C THR A 112 -16.52 2.50 -11.30
N PRO A 113 -16.72 3.14 -12.46
CA PRO A 113 -15.81 3.02 -13.59
C PRO A 113 -14.49 3.74 -13.27
N ILE A 114 -13.38 3.06 -13.50
CA ILE A 114 -12.03 3.63 -13.37
C ILE A 114 -11.19 3.26 -14.59
N TYR A 115 -10.18 4.06 -14.89
CA TYR A 115 -9.25 3.77 -15.99
C TYR A 115 -7.94 3.24 -15.43
N THR A 116 -7.41 2.19 -16.05
CA THR A 116 -6.08 1.64 -15.76
C THR A 116 -5.31 1.47 -17.06
N ARG A 117 -4.09 0.90 -17.01
CA ARG A 117 -3.36 0.50 -18.24
C ARG A 117 -4.14 -0.50 -19.11
N TYR A 118 -5.07 -1.28 -18.55
CA TYR A 118 -5.96 -2.17 -19.32
C TYR A 118 -7.20 -1.45 -19.91
N GLY A 119 -7.24 -0.12 -19.86
CA GLY A 119 -8.38 0.66 -20.32
C GLY A 119 -9.48 0.78 -19.27
N LYS A 120 -10.74 0.58 -19.69
CA LYS A 120 -11.93 0.79 -18.86
C LYS A 120 -12.16 -0.39 -17.91
N CYS A 121 -12.17 -0.09 -16.61
CA CYS A 121 -12.24 -1.06 -15.53
C CYS A 121 -13.32 -0.67 -14.52
N TYR A 122 -13.62 -1.57 -13.60
CA TYR A 122 -14.73 -1.41 -12.67
C TYR A 122 -14.33 -1.79 -11.25
N THR A 123 -14.68 -0.93 -10.29
CA THR A 123 -14.40 -1.13 -8.87
C THR A 123 -15.69 -1.27 -8.08
N PHE A 124 -15.89 -2.44 -7.49
CA PHE A 124 -16.92 -2.66 -6.48
C PHE A 124 -16.48 -2.10 -5.13
N ASN A 125 -17.42 -1.50 -4.39
CA ASN A 125 -17.18 -0.99 -3.04
C ASN A 125 -15.98 0.00 -2.97
N SER A 126 -15.92 0.92 -3.92
CA SER A 126 -14.88 1.96 -4.02
C SER A 126 -14.85 2.91 -2.83
N GLY A 127 -15.97 3.07 -2.12
CA GLY A 127 -16.13 4.07 -1.06
C GLY A 127 -16.15 5.52 -1.58
N GLN A 128 -16.26 5.70 -2.89
CA GLN A 128 -16.35 7.00 -3.55
C GLN A 128 -17.82 7.41 -3.74
N ASP A 129 -18.05 8.68 -4.11
CA ASP A 129 -19.36 9.27 -4.40
C ASP A 129 -20.35 9.27 -3.22
N GLY A 130 -19.85 9.28 -1.98
CA GLY A 130 -20.68 9.32 -0.76
C GLY A 130 -21.38 7.99 -0.44
N ASN A 131 -21.05 6.91 -1.15
CA ASN A 131 -21.59 5.58 -0.86
C ASN A 131 -20.96 5.01 0.43
N PRO A 132 -21.77 4.45 1.35
CA PRO A 132 -21.25 3.84 2.57
C PRO A 132 -20.43 2.58 2.24
N LEU A 133 -19.36 2.36 3.00
CA LEU A 133 -18.54 1.17 2.86
C LEU A 133 -19.34 -0.09 3.21
N LEU A 134 -19.32 -1.05 2.30
CA LEU A 134 -19.96 -2.33 2.51
C LEU A 134 -19.15 -3.15 3.52
N THR A 135 -19.87 -3.84 4.40
CA THR A 135 -19.28 -4.63 5.49
C THR A 135 -19.83 -6.04 5.49
N THR A 136 -19.06 -6.98 6.06
CA THR A 136 -19.49 -8.36 6.28
C THR A 136 -19.51 -8.71 7.77
N LEU A 137 -20.47 -9.56 8.13
CA LEU A 137 -20.73 -10.01 9.49
C LEU A 137 -20.48 -11.49 9.69
N LYS A 138 -20.14 -12.24 8.63
CA LYS A 138 -19.88 -13.68 8.65
C LYS A 138 -18.90 -14.05 7.54
N GLY A 139 -18.06 -15.05 7.79
CA GLY A 139 -17.22 -15.65 6.75
C GLY A 139 -18.01 -16.59 5.82
N GLY A 140 -17.34 -17.06 4.78
CA GLY A 140 -17.86 -18.04 3.81
C GLY A 140 -18.49 -17.42 2.56
N THR A 141 -18.61 -18.24 1.52
CA THR A 141 -18.98 -17.86 0.14
C THR A 141 -20.27 -17.05 0.05
N GLY A 142 -21.31 -17.41 0.82
CA GLY A 142 -22.61 -16.70 0.79
C GLY A 142 -22.62 -15.30 1.43
N ASN A 143 -21.56 -14.91 2.13
CA ASN A 143 -21.45 -13.61 2.82
C ASN A 143 -20.45 -12.65 2.14
N GLY A 144 -20.02 -12.99 0.93
CA GLY A 144 -19.11 -12.20 0.11
C GLY A 144 -19.77 -11.60 -1.13
N LEU A 145 -18.94 -11.29 -2.12
CA LEU A 145 -19.32 -10.88 -3.47
C LEU A 145 -19.26 -12.10 -4.40
N GLU A 146 -20.37 -12.41 -5.07
CA GLU A 146 -20.50 -13.40 -6.13
C GLU A 146 -20.86 -12.66 -7.42
N ILE A 147 -20.02 -12.73 -8.45
CA ILE A 147 -20.31 -12.15 -9.77
C ILE A 147 -20.17 -13.19 -10.86
N MET A 148 -21.10 -13.20 -11.81
CA MET A 148 -21.02 -13.95 -13.05
C MET A 148 -20.79 -12.99 -14.20
N LEU A 149 -19.68 -13.16 -14.91
CA LEU A 149 -19.24 -12.28 -15.98
C LEU A 149 -19.16 -13.02 -17.31
N ASP A 150 -19.51 -12.31 -18.39
CA ASP A 150 -19.22 -12.65 -19.77
C ASP A 150 -18.03 -11.81 -20.25
N ILE A 151 -16.93 -12.47 -20.64
CA ILE A 151 -15.72 -11.76 -21.09
C ILE A 151 -15.80 -11.32 -22.56
N GLN A 152 -16.77 -11.81 -23.34
CA GLN A 152 -17.00 -11.42 -24.74
C GLN A 152 -15.77 -11.59 -25.65
N GLN A 153 -15.22 -12.81 -25.76
CA GLN A 153 -14.06 -13.08 -26.64
C GLN A 153 -14.36 -12.78 -28.11
N ASP A 154 -15.62 -12.79 -28.54
CA ASP A 154 -16.03 -12.37 -29.87
C ASP A 154 -15.69 -10.90 -30.18
N GLU A 155 -15.63 -10.07 -29.13
CA GLU A 155 -15.27 -8.65 -29.21
C GLU A 155 -13.78 -8.36 -29.13
N TYR A 156 -12.93 -9.37 -28.93
CA TYR A 156 -11.49 -9.18 -28.77
C TYR A 156 -10.80 -8.73 -30.05
N LEU A 157 -9.85 -7.81 -29.93
CA LEU A 157 -8.99 -7.46 -31.06
C LEU A 157 -8.13 -8.67 -31.47
N PRO A 158 -8.06 -9.00 -32.77
CA PRO A 158 -7.17 -10.06 -33.24
C PRO A 158 -5.71 -9.67 -33.03
N VAL A 159 -4.90 -10.60 -32.56
CA VAL A 159 -3.47 -10.38 -32.31
C VAL A 159 -2.66 -10.79 -33.55
N TRP A 160 -1.81 -9.89 -34.05
CA TRP A 160 -1.00 -10.07 -35.28
C TRP A 160 0.46 -9.63 -35.17
N GLY A 161 0.87 -9.17 -33.98
CA GLY A 161 2.23 -8.76 -33.65
C GLY A 161 2.56 -9.11 -32.20
N GLU A 162 3.84 -9.06 -31.87
CA GLU A 162 4.31 -9.03 -30.48
C GLU A 162 4.37 -7.56 -30.07
N THR A 163 3.45 -7.11 -29.22
CA THR A 163 3.47 -5.78 -28.62
C THR A 163 3.16 -5.92 -27.14
N ASP A 164 3.66 -5.00 -26.33
CA ASP A 164 3.46 -5.04 -24.86
C ASP A 164 1.98 -4.88 -24.47
N GLU A 165 1.15 -4.36 -25.37
CA GLU A 165 -0.29 -4.17 -25.16
C GLU A 165 -1.17 -5.31 -25.71
N THR A 166 -0.68 -6.19 -26.59
CA THR A 166 -1.49 -7.28 -27.15
C THR A 166 -1.45 -8.52 -26.26
N SER A 167 -2.50 -8.70 -25.45
CA SER A 167 -2.63 -9.88 -24.59
C SER A 167 -3.09 -11.11 -25.38
N TYR A 168 -2.30 -12.19 -25.35
CA TYR A 168 -2.69 -13.51 -25.87
C TYR A 168 -3.70 -14.24 -24.97
N GLU A 169 -4.03 -13.64 -23.83
CA GLU A 169 -4.73 -14.28 -22.74
C GLU A 169 -6.20 -13.82 -22.70
N ALA A 170 -7.13 -14.76 -22.59
CA ALA A 170 -8.53 -14.47 -22.36
C ALA A 170 -8.88 -14.54 -20.87
N GLY A 171 -9.67 -13.59 -20.39
CA GLY A 171 -10.13 -13.52 -19.01
C GLY A 171 -10.13 -12.12 -18.45
N ILE A 172 -10.19 -12.02 -17.12
CA ILE A 172 -10.13 -10.75 -16.40
C ILE A 172 -8.92 -10.73 -15.48
N LYS A 173 -8.45 -9.52 -15.14
CA LYS A 173 -7.48 -9.30 -14.08
C LYS A 173 -8.19 -8.61 -12.92
N VAL A 174 -7.92 -9.04 -11.69
CA VAL A 174 -8.62 -8.61 -10.48
C VAL A 174 -7.61 -8.18 -9.43
N GLN A 175 -7.89 -7.10 -8.70
CA GLN A 175 -7.12 -6.67 -7.54
C GLN A 175 -8.06 -6.42 -6.36
N LEU A 176 -7.64 -6.92 -5.19
CA LEU A 176 -8.25 -6.57 -3.91
C LEU A 176 -7.37 -5.54 -3.24
N HIS A 177 -7.94 -4.41 -2.84
CA HIS A 177 -7.20 -3.32 -2.22
C HIS A 177 -8.05 -2.56 -1.20
N SER A 178 -7.40 -1.75 -0.38
CA SER A 178 -8.07 -0.81 0.52
C SER A 178 -8.75 0.29 -0.31
N GLN A 179 -9.87 0.84 0.17
CA GLN A 179 -10.54 1.96 -0.49
C GLN A 179 -9.68 3.23 -0.55
N SER A 180 -8.73 3.38 0.37
CA SER A 180 -7.77 4.50 0.39
C SER A 180 -6.62 4.33 -0.60
N GLU A 181 -6.48 3.16 -1.21
CA GLU A 181 -5.39 2.83 -2.13
C GLU A 181 -5.92 2.79 -3.57
N PRO A 182 -5.28 3.48 -4.54
CA PRO A 182 -5.68 3.40 -5.94
C PRO A 182 -5.36 2.02 -6.53
N ALA A 183 -6.14 1.61 -7.53
CA ALA A 183 -5.97 0.33 -8.19
C ALA A 183 -4.75 0.35 -9.15
N PHE A 184 -3.91 -0.68 -9.07
CA PHE A 184 -2.68 -0.84 -9.83
C PHE A 184 -2.58 -2.26 -10.41
N LEU A 185 -3.53 -2.59 -11.29
CA LEU A 185 -3.80 -3.96 -11.70
C LEU A 185 -2.69 -4.63 -12.50
N HIS A 186 -1.89 -3.88 -13.25
CA HIS A 186 -0.89 -4.47 -14.15
C HIS A 186 0.19 -5.23 -13.38
N GLU A 187 0.59 -4.76 -12.20
CA GLU A 187 1.54 -5.47 -11.34
C GLU A 187 0.90 -6.27 -10.20
N LEU A 188 -0.13 -5.73 -9.54
CA LEU A 188 -0.67 -6.32 -8.30
C LEU A 188 -1.91 -7.20 -8.52
N GLY A 189 -2.47 -7.18 -9.73
CA GLY A 189 -3.67 -7.93 -10.07
C GLY A 189 -3.39 -9.41 -10.36
N PHE A 190 -4.31 -10.30 -9.96
CA PHE A 190 -4.31 -11.72 -10.29
C PHE A 190 -5.29 -12.02 -11.43
N GLY A 191 -4.99 -13.03 -12.24
CA GLY A 191 -5.85 -13.44 -13.36
C GLY A 191 -6.98 -14.37 -12.94
N VAL A 192 -8.13 -14.23 -13.57
CA VAL A 192 -9.28 -15.14 -13.44
C VAL A 192 -9.69 -15.61 -14.84
N ALA A 193 -9.75 -16.93 -15.01
CA ALA A 193 -9.99 -17.57 -16.31
C ALA A 193 -11.49 -17.80 -16.59
N PRO A 194 -11.92 -17.72 -17.86
CA PRO A 194 -13.23 -18.21 -18.29
C PRO A 194 -13.38 -19.72 -18.15
N GLY A 195 -14.62 -20.20 -18.02
CA GLY A 195 -14.96 -21.61 -17.83
C GLY A 195 -14.76 -22.13 -16.40
N PHE A 196 -14.46 -21.23 -15.46
CA PHE A 196 -14.25 -21.57 -14.06
C PHE A 196 -15.05 -20.65 -13.14
N GLN A 197 -15.50 -21.23 -12.02
CA GLN A 197 -15.91 -20.51 -10.83
C GLN A 197 -14.70 -20.47 -9.89
N THR A 198 -14.20 -19.26 -9.64
CA THR A 198 -13.00 -19.02 -8.84
C THR A 198 -13.39 -18.49 -7.48
N PHE A 199 -13.07 -19.25 -6.44
CA PHE A 199 -13.22 -18.87 -5.05
C PHE A 199 -11.93 -18.21 -4.57
N VAL A 200 -12.06 -16.97 -4.10
CA VAL A 200 -10.99 -16.16 -3.52
C VAL A 200 -11.31 -16.00 -2.04
N SER A 201 -10.72 -16.87 -1.24
CA SER A 201 -10.79 -16.78 0.22
C SER A 201 -9.83 -15.69 0.70
N THR A 202 -10.33 -14.69 1.40
CA THR A 202 -9.56 -13.51 1.80
C THR A 202 -9.37 -13.42 3.30
N GLN A 203 -8.24 -12.83 3.69
CA GLN A 203 -7.92 -12.48 5.08
C GLN A 203 -7.36 -11.06 5.14
N GLU A 204 -7.92 -10.22 6.01
CA GLU A 204 -7.42 -8.86 6.24
C GLU A 204 -6.15 -8.92 7.10
N GLN A 205 -5.06 -8.31 6.61
CA GLN A 205 -3.80 -8.16 7.31
C GLN A 205 -3.51 -6.67 7.52
N ARG A 206 -3.31 -6.25 8.76
CA ARG A 206 -2.91 -4.89 9.12
C ARG A 206 -1.44 -4.88 9.48
N LEU A 207 -0.63 -4.19 8.69
CA LEU A 207 0.80 -4.09 8.85
C LEU A 207 1.15 -2.72 9.44
N LEU A 208 1.84 -2.74 10.57
CA LEU A 208 2.33 -1.55 11.27
C LEU A 208 3.86 -1.60 11.34
N TYR A 209 4.50 -0.65 10.67
CA TYR A 209 5.94 -0.51 10.62
C TYR A 209 6.42 0.62 11.54
N LEU A 210 7.69 0.53 11.95
CA LEU A 210 8.32 1.57 12.76
C LEU A 210 9.03 2.60 11.88
N PRO A 211 8.95 3.89 12.23
CA PRO A 211 9.66 4.95 11.51
C PRO A 211 11.17 4.95 11.85
N PRO A 212 11.97 5.71 11.08
CA PRO A 212 13.39 5.89 11.38
C PRO A 212 13.58 6.46 12.80
N PRO A 213 14.58 6.00 13.59
CA PRO A 213 15.72 5.14 13.24
C PRO A 213 15.51 3.62 13.39
N TRP A 214 14.30 3.15 13.74
CA TRP A 214 14.07 1.71 13.99
C TRP A 214 13.68 0.92 12.74
N GLY A 215 13.10 1.57 11.76
CA GLY A 215 12.73 0.99 10.46
C GLY A 215 12.56 2.09 9.42
N ASP A 216 12.22 1.69 8.20
CA ASP A 216 12.10 2.59 7.06
C ASP A 216 10.63 2.68 6.62
N CYS A 217 9.86 3.53 7.30
CA CYS A 217 8.49 3.81 6.92
C CYS A 217 8.16 5.30 6.93
N LYS A 218 7.28 5.68 6.01
CA LYS A 218 6.75 7.04 5.88
C LYS A 218 5.42 7.15 6.60
N SER A 219 5.35 8.06 7.57
CA SER A 219 4.11 8.39 8.31
C SER A 219 3.48 9.71 7.85
N THR A 220 4.17 10.48 7.01
CA THR A 220 3.67 11.77 6.53
C THR A 220 2.64 11.55 5.41
N PRO A 221 1.60 12.39 5.34
CA PRO A 221 0.71 12.44 4.19
C PRO A 221 1.52 12.67 2.90
N ILE A 222 0.98 12.21 1.78
CA ILE A 222 1.59 12.44 0.47
C ILE A 222 1.50 13.94 0.15
N ASP A 223 2.62 14.54 -0.27
CA ASP A 223 2.62 15.88 -0.85
C ASP A 223 2.28 15.76 -2.34
N SER A 224 1.04 15.35 -2.62
CA SER A 224 0.52 15.19 -3.97
C SER A 224 -0.80 15.94 -4.08
N GLU A 225 -1.02 16.59 -5.21
CA GLU A 225 -2.27 17.28 -5.51
C GLU A 225 -3.44 16.29 -5.74
N PHE A 226 -3.15 15.00 -5.93
CA PHE A 226 -4.12 14.02 -6.42
C PHE A 226 -4.63 13.05 -5.35
N PHE A 227 -3.80 12.69 -4.37
CA PHE A 227 -4.12 11.68 -3.38
C PHE A 227 -4.08 12.28 -1.97
N THR A 228 -5.06 11.94 -1.14
CA THR A 228 -5.12 12.42 0.25
C THR A 228 -4.35 11.53 1.22
N THR A 229 -4.31 10.23 0.93
CA THR A 229 -3.65 9.21 1.77
C THR A 229 -2.42 8.69 1.05
N TYR A 230 -1.28 8.68 1.75
CA TYR A 230 -0.06 8.07 1.22
C TYR A 230 -0.22 6.55 1.12
N SER A 231 0.01 6.02 -0.08
CA SER A 231 0.09 4.58 -0.36
C SER A 231 1.22 4.36 -1.35
N ILE A 232 1.75 3.14 -1.39
CA ILE A 232 2.86 2.83 -2.30
C ILE A 232 2.43 2.97 -3.77
N THR A 233 1.23 2.54 -4.11
CA THR A 233 0.65 2.67 -5.45
C THR A 233 0.33 4.13 -5.80
N GLY A 234 -0.20 4.91 -4.85
CA GLY A 234 -0.43 6.35 -5.06
C GLY A 234 0.87 7.11 -5.33
N CYS A 235 1.93 6.81 -4.57
CA CYS A 235 3.26 7.39 -4.80
C CYS A 235 3.81 7.05 -6.19
N ARG A 236 3.66 5.80 -6.63
CA ARG A 236 4.13 5.37 -7.96
C ARG A 236 3.36 6.02 -9.10
N ILE A 237 2.03 6.07 -9.01
CA ILE A 237 1.21 6.75 -10.02
C ILE A 237 1.57 8.23 -10.11
N ASP A 238 1.77 8.90 -8.96
CA ASP A 238 2.20 10.30 -8.93
C ASP A 238 3.57 10.49 -9.60
N CYS A 239 4.52 9.59 -9.33
CA CYS A 239 5.85 9.60 -9.94
C CYS A 239 5.81 9.39 -11.46
N GLU A 240 5.11 8.35 -11.93
CA GLU A 240 4.91 8.06 -13.35
C GLU A 240 4.23 9.24 -14.06
N THR A 241 3.23 9.86 -13.41
CA THR A 241 2.53 11.03 -13.96
C THR A 241 3.47 12.22 -14.14
N ARG A 242 4.28 12.55 -13.13
CA ARG A 242 5.23 13.66 -13.19
C ARG A 242 6.28 13.44 -14.27
N TYR A 243 6.83 12.23 -14.34
CA TYR A 243 7.83 11.86 -15.34
C TYR A 243 7.28 12.02 -16.78
N LEU A 244 6.04 11.63 -17.02
CA LEU A 244 5.41 11.80 -18.34
C LEU A 244 5.09 13.26 -18.66
N LEU A 245 4.71 14.04 -17.66
CA LEU A 245 4.49 15.47 -17.85
C LEU A 245 5.80 16.20 -18.19
N GLU A 246 6.92 15.82 -17.58
CA GLU A 246 8.23 16.40 -17.87
C GLU A 246 8.76 16.01 -19.27
N ASN A 247 8.59 14.74 -19.67
CA ASN A 247 9.18 14.22 -20.92
C ASN A 247 8.26 14.32 -22.15
N CYS A 248 6.96 14.09 -21.98
CA CYS A 248 5.99 14.03 -23.08
C CYS A 248 4.96 15.18 -23.06
N ASN A 249 4.96 16.05 -22.03
CA ASN A 249 4.01 17.16 -21.85
C ASN A 249 2.53 16.73 -21.88
N CYS A 250 2.25 15.48 -21.57
CA CYS A 250 0.91 14.92 -21.56
C CYS A 250 0.82 13.82 -20.49
N ARG A 251 -0.41 13.43 -20.13
CA ARG A 251 -0.66 12.32 -19.20
C ARG A 251 -1.44 11.21 -19.89
N MET A 252 -1.30 9.98 -19.39
CA MET A 252 -2.17 8.88 -19.80
C MET A 252 -3.57 9.02 -19.18
N VAL A 253 -4.54 8.29 -19.71
CA VAL A 253 -5.97 8.37 -19.31
C VAL A 253 -6.17 7.95 -17.86
N HIS A 254 -5.42 6.95 -17.40
CA HIS A 254 -5.48 6.44 -16.03
C HIS A 254 -4.74 7.30 -15.00
N MET A 255 -3.89 8.23 -15.46
CA MET A 255 -3.12 9.12 -14.58
C MET A 255 -4.01 10.25 -14.07
N PRO A 256 -3.92 10.62 -12.79
CA PRO A 256 -4.69 11.73 -12.24
C PRO A 256 -4.22 13.08 -12.78
N GLY A 257 -5.02 14.13 -12.56
CA GLY A 257 -4.67 15.52 -12.86
C GLY A 257 -5.45 16.18 -14.00
N THR A 258 -5.22 17.48 -14.16
CA THR A 258 -5.94 18.36 -15.11
C THR A 258 -5.18 18.58 -16.41
N SER A 259 -3.95 18.09 -16.50
CA SER A 259 -3.12 18.15 -17.71
C SER A 259 -3.78 17.45 -18.90
N THR A 260 -3.37 17.83 -20.11
CA THR A 260 -3.88 17.27 -21.36
C THR A 260 -3.54 15.78 -21.49
N VAL A 261 -4.52 15.01 -21.93
CA VAL A 261 -4.35 13.57 -22.19
C VAL A 261 -3.59 13.37 -23.50
N CYS A 262 -2.64 12.43 -23.51
CA CYS A 262 -1.84 12.11 -24.68
C CYS A 262 -2.72 11.66 -25.86
N THR A 263 -2.36 12.07 -27.08
CA THR A 263 -2.96 11.54 -28.31
C THR A 263 -2.49 10.11 -28.58
N PRO A 264 -3.20 9.30 -29.39
CA PRO A 264 -2.76 7.94 -29.73
C PRO A 264 -1.33 7.87 -30.31
N GLU A 265 -0.93 8.87 -31.11
CA GLU A 265 0.46 8.98 -31.60
C GLU A 265 1.45 9.21 -30.45
N GLN A 266 1.14 10.13 -29.52
CA GLN A 266 1.99 10.40 -28.35
C GLN A 266 2.08 9.21 -27.38
N TYR A 267 1.03 8.38 -27.31
CA TYR A 267 1.09 7.12 -26.55
C TYR A 267 2.23 6.25 -27.06
N LYS A 268 2.15 5.90 -28.35
CA LYS A 268 3.10 4.98 -29.00
C LYS A 268 4.52 5.54 -29.13
N ASP A 269 4.64 6.81 -29.51
CA ASP A 269 5.93 7.39 -29.86
C ASP A 269 6.68 7.95 -28.63
N CYS A 270 5.98 8.24 -27.51
CA CYS A 270 6.59 8.86 -26.33
C CYS A 270 6.20 8.16 -25.01
N ALA A 271 4.91 8.05 -24.71
CA ALA A 271 4.44 7.69 -23.38
C ALA A 271 4.80 6.24 -23.01
N ASP A 272 4.59 5.28 -23.91
CA ASP A 272 4.90 3.87 -23.65
C ASP A 272 6.43 3.65 -23.53
N PRO A 273 7.27 4.10 -24.49
CA PRO A 273 8.73 3.96 -24.35
C PRO A 273 9.31 4.70 -23.15
N ALA A 274 8.72 5.83 -22.75
CA ALA A 274 9.16 6.57 -21.57
C ALA A 274 8.88 5.79 -20.28
N LEU A 275 7.71 5.17 -20.15
CA LEU A 275 7.39 4.32 -18.99
C LEU A 275 8.23 3.05 -18.97
N ASP A 276 8.46 2.42 -20.12
CA ASP A 276 9.30 1.23 -20.21
C ASP A 276 10.75 1.55 -19.80
N PHE A 277 11.26 2.70 -20.24
CA PHE A 277 12.57 3.19 -19.80
C PHE A 277 12.63 3.42 -18.29
N LEU A 278 11.59 4.03 -17.70
CA LEU A 278 11.52 4.30 -16.27
C LEU A 278 11.55 3.00 -15.46
N VAL A 279 10.82 1.97 -15.88
CA VAL A 279 10.76 0.67 -15.18
C VAL A 279 12.06 -0.14 -15.36
N GLU A 280 12.64 -0.16 -16.56
CA GLU A 280 13.79 -1.02 -16.85
C GLU A 280 15.15 -0.39 -16.51
N LYS A 281 15.31 0.92 -16.68
CA LYS A 281 16.62 1.58 -16.67
C LYS A 281 16.80 2.64 -15.60
N ASP A 282 15.71 3.20 -15.06
CA ASP A 282 15.76 4.30 -14.10
C ASP A 282 15.09 3.93 -12.77
N ASN A 283 15.63 2.88 -12.13
CA ASN A 283 15.10 2.34 -10.88
C ASN A 283 15.28 3.31 -9.69
N ASP A 284 16.07 4.38 -9.85
CA ASP A 284 16.38 5.36 -8.80
C ASP A 284 15.48 6.61 -8.85
N TYR A 285 14.74 6.84 -9.94
CA TYR A 285 13.89 8.04 -10.07
C TYR A 285 12.61 7.96 -9.23
N CYS A 286 11.96 6.79 -9.20
CA CYS A 286 10.72 6.58 -8.45
C CYS A 286 10.93 5.74 -7.17
N VAL A 287 11.61 6.30 -6.17
CA VAL A 287 11.76 5.65 -4.86
C VAL A 287 10.56 5.97 -3.96
N CYS A 288 9.68 4.99 -3.80
CA CYS A 288 8.51 5.07 -2.92
C CYS A 288 8.72 4.28 -1.63
N GLU A 289 8.80 4.99 -0.50
CA GLU A 289 8.93 4.38 0.83
C GLU A 289 7.65 3.65 1.25
N THR A 290 7.78 2.62 2.10
CA THR A 290 6.59 1.92 2.61
C THR A 290 5.84 2.77 3.65
N PRO A 291 4.49 2.83 3.61
CA PRO A 291 3.73 3.53 4.64
C PRO A 291 3.82 2.81 5.99
N CYS A 292 3.83 3.56 7.08
CA CYS A 292 3.88 2.96 8.43
C CYS A 292 2.61 2.19 8.81
N ASN A 293 1.49 2.48 8.17
CA ASN A 293 0.22 1.77 8.36
C ASN A 293 -0.33 1.38 7.01
N MET A 294 -0.51 0.09 6.77
CA MET A 294 -1.14 -0.42 5.57
C MET A 294 -2.00 -1.64 5.84
N THR A 295 -3.04 -1.77 5.02
CA THR A 295 -3.92 -2.94 5.01
C THR A 295 -3.65 -3.74 3.75
N ARG A 296 -3.37 -5.02 3.90
CA ARG A 296 -3.18 -5.98 2.81
C ARG A 296 -4.26 -7.06 2.91
N TYR A 297 -4.70 -7.56 1.77
CA TYR A 297 -5.61 -8.71 1.71
C TYR A 297 -4.83 -9.95 1.27
N GLY A 298 -4.58 -10.85 2.22
CA GLY A 298 -4.13 -12.21 1.93
C GLY A 298 -5.23 -12.92 1.14
N LYS A 299 -4.86 -13.71 0.13
CA LYS A 299 -5.81 -14.40 -0.74
C LYS A 299 -5.36 -15.83 -1.02
N GLU A 300 -6.30 -16.77 -0.92
CA GLU A 300 -6.14 -18.15 -1.37
C GLU A 300 -7.14 -18.43 -2.48
N LEU A 301 -6.64 -18.96 -3.60
CA LEU A 301 -7.46 -19.21 -4.79
C LEU A 301 -7.76 -20.70 -4.91
N SER A 302 -9.02 -21.01 -5.17
CA SER A 302 -9.45 -22.34 -5.60
C SER A 302 -10.45 -22.23 -6.74
N MET A 303 -10.54 -23.23 -7.60
CA MET A 303 -11.32 -23.17 -8.83
C MET A 303 -12.11 -24.45 -9.04
N VAL A 304 -13.34 -24.31 -9.55
CA VAL A 304 -14.15 -25.42 -10.04
C VAL A 304 -14.65 -25.11 -11.44
N LYS A 305 -14.88 -26.15 -12.25
CA LYS A 305 -15.32 -25.99 -13.64
C LYS A 305 -16.78 -25.55 -13.72
N ILE A 306 -17.06 -24.55 -14.56
CA ILE A 306 -18.42 -24.12 -14.92
C ILE A 306 -18.52 -24.01 -16.46
N PRO A 307 -19.60 -24.49 -17.10
CA PRO A 307 -20.76 -25.17 -16.53
C PRO A 307 -20.55 -26.67 -16.30
N SER A 308 -21.40 -27.25 -15.45
CA SER A 308 -21.56 -28.71 -15.38
C SER A 308 -22.32 -29.20 -16.61
N LYS A 309 -22.21 -30.50 -16.93
CA LYS A 309 -22.99 -31.10 -18.04
C LYS A 309 -24.50 -30.91 -17.89
N ALA A 310 -25.00 -30.82 -16.65
CA ALA A 310 -26.42 -30.61 -16.37
C ALA A 310 -26.85 -29.15 -16.57
N SER A 311 -26.00 -28.19 -16.18
CA SER A 311 -26.31 -26.75 -16.25
C SER A 311 -25.97 -26.10 -17.60
N ALA A 312 -25.15 -26.74 -18.44
CA ALA A 312 -24.72 -26.20 -19.74
C ALA A 312 -25.91 -25.78 -20.64
N LYS A 313 -26.88 -26.70 -20.84
CA LYS A 313 -28.09 -26.44 -21.65
C LYS A 313 -28.96 -25.31 -21.08
N TYR A 314 -29.05 -25.24 -19.75
CA TYR A 314 -29.84 -24.22 -19.07
C TYR A 314 -29.23 -22.83 -19.29
N LEU A 315 -27.92 -22.68 -19.08
CA LEU A 315 -27.22 -21.41 -19.24
C LEU A 315 -27.20 -20.95 -20.70
N ALA A 316 -26.97 -21.87 -21.63
CA ALA A 316 -27.06 -21.61 -23.07
C ALA A 316 -28.42 -21.02 -23.46
N LYS A 317 -29.52 -21.63 -22.98
CA LYS A 317 -30.88 -21.12 -23.24
C LYS A 317 -31.18 -19.82 -22.49
N LYS A 318 -30.72 -19.67 -21.25
CA LYS A 318 -30.97 -18.48 -20.41
C LYS A 318 -30.37 -17.22 -21.02
N PHE A 319 -29.14 -17.32 -21.53
CA PHE A 319 -28.41 -16.18 -22.11
C PHE A 319 -28.47 -16.13 -23.64
N ASN A 320 -29.22 -17.04 -24.27
CA ASN A 320 -29.35 -17.15 -25.72
C ASN A 320 -27.99 -17.27 -26.44
N LYS A 321 -27.12 -18.16 -25.93
CA LYS A 321 -25.77 -18.44 -26.45
C LYS A 321 -25.59 -19.94 -26.70
N THR A 322 -24.54 -20.32 -27.43
CA THR A 322 -24.20 -21.74 -27.66
C THR A 322 -23.52 -22.36 -26.43
N GLU A 323 -23.63 -23.67 -26.26
CA GLU A 323 -22.96 -24.36 -25.14
C GLU A 323 -21.43 -24.15 -25.14
N GLN A 324 -20.82 -24.05 -26.32
CA GLN A 324 -19.40 -23.74 -26.47
C GLN A 324 -19.09 -22.33 -25.99
N TYR A 325 -19.90 -21.34 -26.37
CA TYR A 325 -19.73 -19.96 -25.92
C TYR A 325 -19.77 -19.84 -24.39
N ILE A 326 -20.66 -20.58 -23.73
CA ILE A 326 -20.77 -20.59 -22.26
C ILE A 326 -19.47 -21.07 -21.61
N GLY A 327 -18.86 -22.14 -22.13
CA GLY A 327 -17.61 -22.68 -21.59
C GLY A 327 -16.41 -21.75 -21.83
N ASP A 328 -16.40 -21.04 -22.95
CA ASP A 328 -15.26 -20.21 -23.35
C ASP A 328 -15.36 -18.77 -22.82
N ASN A 329 -16.55 -18.26 -22.49
CA ASN A 329 -16.74 -16.84 -22.13
C ASN A 329 -17.25 -16.57 -20.71
N ILE A 330 -17.98 -17.52 -20.09
CA ILE A 330 -18.55 -17.27 -18.77
C ILE A 330 -17.53 -17.62 -17.69
N LEU A 331 -17.36 -16.71 -16.73
CA LEU A 331 -16.68 -16.97 -15.46
C LEU A 331 -17.55 -16.58 -14.29
N VAL A 332 -17.28 -17.20 -13.15
CA VAL A 332 -17.85 -16.79 -11.86
C VAL A 332 -16.71 -16.48 -10.91
N LEU A 333 -16.82 -15.37 -10.19
CA LEU A 333 -15.85 -14.94 -9.20
C LEU A 333 -16.54 -14.75 -7.86
N ASP A 334 -16.08 -15.51 -6.87
CA ASP A 334 -16.55 -15.47 -5.50
C ASP A 334 -15.44 -14.93 -4.59
N ILE A 335 -15.64 -13.76 -3.98
CA ILE A 335 -14.69 -13.15 -3.05
C ILE A 335 -15.35 -13.05 -1.69
N PHE A 336 -14.77 -13.71 -0.69
CA PHE A 336 -15.31 -13.76 0.67
C PHE A 336 -14.20 -13.89 1.70
N PHE A 337 -14.48 -13.49 2.94
CA PHE A 337 -13.54 -13.74 4.05
C PHE A 337 -13.66 -15.18 4.54
N GLU A 338 -12.52 -15.84 4.78
CA GLU A 338 -12.49 -17.20 5.34
C GLU A 338 -13.19 -17.26 6.71
N ALA A 339 -12.77 -16.35 7.59
CA ALA A 339 -13.33 -16.14 8.91
C ALA A 339 -13.34 -14.64 9.22
N LEU A 340 -14.11 -14.22 10.23
CA LEU A 340 -14.11 -12.83 10.69
C LEU A 340 -12.95 -12.53 11.63
N ASN A 341 -11.74 -12.76 11.14
CA ASN A 341 -10.52 -12.44 11.84
C ASN A 341 -9.65 -11.56 10.95
N TYR A 342 -8.87 -10.72 11.60
CA TYR A 342 -7.78 -10.02 10.95
C TYR A 342 -6.47 -10.42 11.61
N GLU A 343 -5.42 -10.42 10.81
CA GLU A 343 -4.05 -10.56 11.27
C GLU A 343 -3.46 -9.17 11.49
N LYS A 344 -2.84 -8.95 12.65
CA LYS A 344 -2.13 -7.71 12.95
C LYS A 344 -0.65 -8.02 13.07
N ILE A 345 0.15 -7.51 12.14
CA ILE A 345 1.60 -7.63 12.09
C ILE A 345 2.17 -6.28 12.47
N GLU A 346 2.73 -6.16 13.67
CA GLU A 346 3.24 -4.90 14.21
C GLU A 346 4.70 -5.04 14.60
N GLN A 347 5.55 -4.16 14.07
CA GLN A 347 6.94 -4.04 14.48
C GLN A 347 7.01 -3.36 15.85
N LYS A 348 7.67 -4.01 16.80
CA LYS A 348 7.89 -3.49 18.15
C LYS A 348 9.37 -3.21 18.37
N LYS A 349 9.65 -2.14 19.12
CA LYS A 349 11.01 -1.81 19.53
C LYS A 349 11.51 -2.92 20.46
N ALA A 350 12.59 -3.60 20.06
CA ALA A 350 13.18 -4.66 20.87
C ALA A 350 13.79 -4.13 22.17
N TYR A 351 14.22 -2.86 22.16
CA TYR A 351 14.83 -2.22 23.30
C TYR A 351 14.43 -0.74 23.38
N GLU A 352 14.00 -0.33 24.56
CA GLU A 352 13.61 1.05 24.86
C GLU A 352 14.62 1.69 25.82
N ILE A 353 14.60 3.03 25.92
CA ILE A 353 15.49 3.78 26.81
C ILE A 353 15.27 3.36 28.27
N ALA A 354 14.04 3.00 28.65
CA ALA A 354 13.74 2.45 29.97
C ALA A 354 14.49 1.13 30.22
N GLY A 355 14.53 0.24 29.22
CA GLY A 355 15.33 -1.00 29.27
C GLY A 355 16.82 -0.69 29.39
N LEU A 356 17.32 0.29 28.62
CA LEU A 356 18.71 0.74 28.69
C LEU A 356 19.12 1.20 30.09
N LEU A 357 18.31 2.07 30.69
CA LEU A 357 18.58 2.59 32.04
C LEU A 357 18.42 1.50 33.10
N GLY A 358 17.50 0.57 32.91
CA GLY A 358 17.33 -0.60 33.75
C GLY A 358 18.56 -1.50 33.75
N ASP A 359 19.10 -1.83 32.59
CA ASP A 359 20.27 -2.71 32.47
C ASP A 359 21.55 -2.03 32.95
N ILE A 360 21.75 -0.74 32.63
CA ILE A 360 22.88 0.04 33.16
C ILE A 360 22.78 0.16 34.68
N GLY A 361 21.61 0.56 35.19
CA GLY A 361 21.39 0.70 36.63
C GLY A 361 21.51 -0.62 37.37
N GLY A 362 21.02 -1.70 36.79
CA GLY A 362 21.13 -3.06 37.32
C GLY A 362 22.58 -3.53 37.39
N GLN A 363 23.36 -3.36 36.31
CA GLN A 363 24.78 -3.73 36.31
C GLN A 363 25.61 -2.86 37.27
N MET A 364 25.38 -1.54 37.29
CA MET A 364 26.07 -0.63 38.21
C MET A 364 25.73 -0.93 39.68
N GLY A 365 24.46 -1.19 39.96
CA GLY A 365 23.99 -1.59 41.29
C GLY A 365 24.55 -2.96 41.72
N LEU A 366 24.66 -3.92 40.79
CA LEU A 366 25.17 -5.26 41.09
C LEU A 366 26.69 -5.29 41.31
N PHE A 367 27.48 -4.65 40.43
CA PHE A 367 28.94 -4.74 40.49
C PHE A 367 29.59 -3.75 41.46
N ILE A 368 29.06 -2.53 41.54
CA ILE A 368 29.67 -1.44 42.32
C ILE A 368 28.83 -1.12 43.56
N GLY A 369 27.53 -1.48 43.58
CA GLY A 369 26.59 -0.96 44.57
C GLY A 369 26.32 0.54 44.39
N ALA A 370 26.64 1.07 43.21
CA ALA A 370 26.54 2.49 42.89
C ALA A 370 25.17 2.81 42.31
N SER A 371 24.68 4.00 42.64
CA SER A 371 23.50 4.60 42.03
C SER A 371 23.84 5.96 41.41
N VAL A 372 22.90 6.57 40.71
CA VAL A 372 23.06 7.95 40.21
C VAL A 372 23.40 8.92 41.35
N LEU A 373 22.88 8.68 42.56
CA LEU A 373 23.21 9.49 43.74
C LEU A 373 24.69 9.36 44.13
N THR A 374 25.27 8.16 44.08
CA THR A 374 26.70 7.97 44.39
C THR A 374 27.61 8.69 43.39
N ILE A 375 27.19 8.81 42.12
CA ILE A 375 27.93 9.58 41.12
C ILE A 375 27.87 11.08 41.45
N LEU A 376 26.69 11.58 41.82
CA LEU A 376 26.54 12.99 42.23
C LEU A 376 27.38 13.32 43.48
N GLU A 377 27.44 12.42 44.46
CA GLU A 377 28.30 12.58 45.64
C GLU A 377 29.79 12.67 45.27
N ILE A 378 30.26 11.88 44.30
CA ILE A 378 31.64 11.97 43.80
C ILE A 378 31.88 13.33 43.15
N PHE A 379 30.92 13.85 42.37
CA PHE A 379 31.04 15.17 41.77
C PHE A 379 31.04 16.29 42.80
N ASP A 380 30.21 16.22 43.84
CA ASP A 380 30.20 17.20 44.93
C ASP A 380 31.53 17.20 45.69
N TYR A 381 32.06 16.01 46.01
CA TYR A 381 33.37 15.87 46.64
C TYR A 381 34.49 16.45 45.77
N LEU A 382 34.50 16.12 44.47
CA LEU A 382 35.48 16.68 43.55
C LEU A 382 35.35 18.19 43.46
N TYR A 383 34.14 18.73 43.40
CA TYR A 383 33.88 20.17 43.36
C TYR A 383 34.40 20.87 44.61
N GLU A 384 34.15 20.34 45.81
CA GLU A 384 34.71 20.88 47.05
C GLU A 384 36.24 20.83 47.05
N VAL A 385 36.85 19.72 46.63
CA VAL A 385 38.31 19.59 46.55
C VAL A 385 38.92 20.58 45.54
N PHE A 386 38.26 20.78 44.39
CA PHE A 386 38.70 21.77 43.40
C PHE A 386 38.57 23.19 43.95
N LYS A 387 37.46 23.51 44.61
CA LYS A 387 37.22 24.79 45.29
C LYS A 387 38.29 25.03 46.35
N ASP A 388 38.61 24.04 47.18
CA ASP A 388 39.64 24.12 48.22
C ASP A 388 41.06 24.19 47.65
N LYS A 389 41.36 23.55 46.52
CA LYS A 389 42.66 23.74 45.83
C LYS A 389 42.78 25.10 45.16
N LEU A 390 41.69 25.65 44.61
CA LEU A 390 41.65 27.00 44.04
C LEU A 390 41.76 28.08 45.12
N LEU A 391 40.92 28.01 46.17
CA LEU A 391 40.98 28.91 47.33
C LEU A 391 42.25 28.71 48.15
N GLY A 392 42.70 27.46 48.32
CA GLY A 392 43.95 27.11 49.00
C GLY A 392 45.18 27.59 48.25
N SER A 393 45.19 27.64 46.92
CA SER A 393 46.30 28.25 46.15
C SER A 393 46.31 29.79 46.28
N VAL A 394 45.15 30.42 46.45
CA VAL A 394 45.03 31.86 46.72
C VAL A 394 45.42 32.20 48.17
N LEU A 395 45.08 31.36 49.15
CA LEU A 395 45.45 31.52 50.55
C LEU A 395 46.88 31.07 50.88
N ARG A 396 47.49 30.16 50.10
CA ARG A 396 48.90 29.75 50.27
C ARG A 396 49.89 30.79 49.75
N LYS A 397 49.44 31.80 49.00
CA LYS A 397 50.18 33.07 48.78
C LYS A 397 50.16 34.01 50.00
N LYS A 398 49.35 33.72 51.02
CA LYS A 398 49.29 34.47 52.28
C LYS A 398 49.46 33.55 53.49
N ARG A 399 50.68 33.08 53.74
CA ARG A 399 51.12 32.87 55.13
C ARG A 399 52.47 33.54 55.40
N PRO A 400 52.65 34.14 56.59
CA PRO A 400 53.73 35.07 56.90
C PRO A 400 55.00 34.34 57.40
N GLN A 401 56.12 35.06 57.38
CA GLN A 401 57.41 34.66 57.96
C GLN A 401 57.33 34.32 59.47
N ARG A 402 58.00 33.22 59.85
CA ARG A 402 58.58 32.96 61.20
C ARG A 402 59.90 33.78 61.29
N CYS A 403 60.48 34.25 62.40
CA CYS A 403 60.48 33.99 63.85
C CYS A 403 61.27 35.15 64.54
N GLN A 404 61.10 35.45 65.84
CA GLN A 404 62.21 35.63 66.81
C GLN A 404 61.73 35.84 68.26
N SER A 405 62.65 35.64 69.19
CA SER A 405 62.50 35.21 70.59
C SER A 405 62.43 36.33 71.65
N ASP A 406 62.17 35.86 72.89
CA ASP A 406 62.52 36.42 74.20
C ASP A 406 61.74 37.64 74.75
N ASN A 407 60.89 37.38 75.76
CA ASN A 407 61.13 37.87 77.12
C ASN A 407 60.17 37.29 78.17
N LEU A 408 60.75 37.07 79.34
CA LEU A 408 60.26 36.52 80.60
C LEU A 408 59.33 37.48 81.34
N SER A 409 58.18 37.00 81.85
CA SER A 409 57.70 37.34 83.21
C SER A 409 56.52 36.45 83.63
N THR A 410 56.73 35.77 84.76
CA THR A 410 55.81 34.96 85.55
C THR A 410 54.69 35.81 86.18
N CYS A 411 53.49 35.24 86.29
CA CYS A 411 52.60 35.46 87.43
C CYS A 411 51.54 34.33 87.48
N ASP A 412 51.70 33.45 88.45
CA ASP A 412 50.67 32.52 88.91
C ASP A 412 49.46 33.28 89.44
N THR A 413 48.27 32.75 89.21
CA THR A 413 47.25 32.67 90.27
C THR A 413 46.20 31.61 89.94
N LEU A 414 46.24 30.56 90.78
CA LEU A 414 45.19 29.59 91.03
C LEU A 414 43.79 30.21 91.06
N ARG A 415 42.82 29.53 90.43
CA ARG A 415 41.51 29.26 91.03
C ARG A 415 40.86 28.04 90.40
N SER A 416 40.95 26.93 91.12
CA SER A 416 40.03 25.81 91.04
C SER A 416 38.67 26.22 91.58
N HIS A 417 37.59 25.78 90.95
CA HIS A 417 36.50 25.15 91.69
C HIS A 417 35.85 24.08 90.80
N SER A 418 35.81 22.89 91.39
CA SER A 418 35.07 21.69 91.02
C SER A 418 33.57 21.88 91.15
N ASP A 419 32.82 21.02 90.45
CA ASP A 419 31.66 20.23 90.92
C ASP A 419 30.83 19.85 89.67
N SER A 420 30.28 18.66 89.45
CA SER A 420 30.33 17.37 90.14
C SER A 420 29.89 16.29 89.14
N LEU A 421 30.28 15.04 89.42
CA LEU A 421 29.90 13.82 88.71
C LEU A 421 28.43 13.43 88.94
N GLY A 422 27.85 12.74 87.97
CA GLY A 422 26.59 12.00 88.11
C GLY A 422 26.33 11.02 86.98
N PHE A 423 26.97 9.85 87.04
CA PHE A 423 26.70 8.66 86.21
C PHE A 423 25.35 8.03 86.59
N THR A 424 24.60 7.46 85.64
CA THR A 424 24.28 6.01 85.57
C THR A 424 23.39 5.65 84.35
N PRO A 425 23.39 4.36 83.91
CA PRO A 425 23.03 3.93 82.55
C PRO A 425 21.82 2.96 82.46
N ASN A 426 21.46 2.63 81.20
CA ASN A 426 20.72 1.45 80.73
C ASN A 426 19.23 1.31 81.08
N MET A 427 18.39 1.18 80.04
CA MET A 427 17.42 0.07 79.90
C MET A 427 16.92 -0.03 78.43
N LEU A 428 17.23 -1.15 77.78
CA LEU A 428 16.42 -1.72 76.70
C LEU A 428 15.36 -2.65 77.33
N PRO A 429 14.21 -2.84 76.69
CA PRO A 429 13.90 -4.22 76.24
C PRO A 429 13.25 -4.33 74.85
N ARG A 430 13.19 -5.60 74.42
CA ARG A 430 12.96 -6.19 73.08
C ARG A 430 11.49 -6.29 72.60
N HIS A 431 11.37 -6.49 71.26
CA HIS A 431 10.43 -7.34 70.45
C HIS A 431 8.99 -6.86 70.12
N PRO A 432 8.29 -7.39 69.07
CA PRO A 432 8.68 -8.36 68.00
C PRO A 432 8.21 -8.02 66.54
N THR A 433 8.54 -8.98 65.66
CA THR A 433 8.37 -9.23 64.20
C THR A 433 6.95 -9.29 63.60
N LEU A 434 6.77 -8.97 62.30
CA LEU A 434 6.35 -9.90 61.22
C LEU A 434 6.22 -9.21 59.84
N GLY A 435 6.65 -9.87 58.75
CA GLY A 435 6.18 -9.58 57.39
C GLY A 435 7.20 -9.78 56.27
N ASN A 436 7.50 -11.04 55.91
CA ASN A 436 8.23 -11.41 54.69
C ASN A 436 7.33 -11.28 53.46
N PHE A 437 7.89 -10.81 52.34
CA PHE A 437 7.43 -11.04 50.98
C PHE A 437 8.60 -11.61 50.17
N GLU A 438 8.45 -12.84 49.69
CA GLU A 438 9.29 -13.48 48.67
C GLU A 438 8.64 -13.25 47.30
N GLU A 439 9.42 -12.79 46.32
CA GLU A 439 9.07 -12.85 44.90
C GLU A 439 10.15 -13.63 44.17
N PHE A 440 9.72 -14.70 43.49
CA PHE A 440 10.51 -15.51 42.57
C PHE A 440 10.46 -14.87 41.18
N ALA A 441 11.63 -14.73 40.54
CA ALA A 441 11.73 -14.40 39.12
C ALA A 441 11.83 -15.68 38.27
N CYS A 442 11.06 -15.70 37.18
CA CYS A 442 11.23 -16.60 36.04
C CYS A 442 12.34 -16.11 35.11
#